data_AF-A0A523BHJ6-F1
#
_entry.id   AF-A0A523BHJ6-F1
#
_cell.length_a   1.000
_cell.length_b   1.000
_cell.length_c   1.000
_cell.angle_alpha   90.00
_cell.angle_beta   90.00
_cell.angle_gamma   90.00
#
_symmetry.space_group_name_H-M   'P 1'
#
loop_
_entity.id
_entity.type
_entity.pdbx_description
1 polymer ?
#
loop_
_entity_poly.entity_id
_entity_poly.type
_entity_poly.pdbx_seq_one_letter_code
_entity_poly.pdbx_strand_id
1 'polypeptide(L)'
;MLVAGKAVTVMVKTEIHDHSNYLIRMEILNELLEALGYNVAYRMIQTRSKPAVDYLLGRGKLEELKDKVKAIDPDIIVFYNTLTSKQKWNLEKALRAEVLDRYDVVLRIFNETSRDILSKLQIQLAELRKSFPYIKLQAAMKFKKTRAGFKGGGEYAYHKQINAVQKRIKILKNKIEKIKEARMLEIEKRKSRGDKIAVLVGHYNAGKTTLFNKLTGLNRPVGPLPFTTLSSKYAKVGDNLLIVDTIGFVVDQDPRLISSFEINLLDILNSDIVVLVIDSSDKWAKFQLKLKEVLRILDSIGVAREKIIPVLNKSDLMSPEELEWRSIELKKAGFDRIVAISAEKEMGIDLLVDEIRKALRKEQIELAKI
;
A
#
# COMPACT_ATOMS: atom_id res chain seq x y z
N MET A 1 -20.44 -18.61 -12.79
CA MET A 1 -20.42 -17.31 -12.07
C MET A 1 -19.84 -17.59 -10.70
N LEU A 2 -18.60 -17.16 -10.42
CA LEU A 2 -18.09 -17.22 -9.04
C LEU A 2 -18.97 -16.28 -8.20
N VAL A 3 -19.64 -16.81 -7.18
CA VAL A 3 -20.44 -15.98 -6.27
C VAL A 3 -19.46 -15.08 -5.53
N ALA A 4 -19.50 -13.78 -5.82
CA ALA A 4 -18.69 -12.80 -5.12
C ALA A 4 -19.06 -12.80 -3.63
N GLY A 5 -18.05 -12.81 -2.76
CA GLY A 5 -18.27 -12.78 -1.31
C GLY A 5 -18.98 -11.49 -0.89
N LYS A 6 -19.78 -11.53 0.16
CA LYS A 6 -20.46 -10.35 0.72
C LYS A 6 -19.60 -9.72 1.81
N ALA A 7 -19.37 -8.42 1.69
CA ALA A 7 -18.70 -7.64 2.73
C ALA A 7 -19.64 -6.61 3.35
N VAL A 8 -19.52 -6.41 4.66
CA VAL A 8 -20.04 -5.22 5.35
C VAL A 8 -18.87 -4.31 5.70
N THR A 9 -18.93 -3.05 5.29
CA THR A 9 -17.87 -2.09 5.60
C THR A 9 -18.26 -1.15 6.73
N VAL A 10 -17.29 -0.80 7.56
CA VAL A 10 -17.49 0.07 8.72
C VAL A 10 -16.39 1.12 8.81
N MET A 11 -16.76 2.37 9.07
CA MET A 11 -15.79 3.44 9.35
C MET A 11 -16.20 4.23 10.58
N VAL A 12 -15.24 4.46 11.47
CA VAL A 12 -15.35 5.46 12.53
C VAL A 12 -14.58 6.70 12.09
N LYS A 13 -15.33 7.74 11.76
CA LYS A 13 -14.81 9.05 11.38
C LYS A 13 -14.44 9.82 12.64
N THR A 14 -13.13 9.93 12.90
CA THR A 14 -12.58 10.67 14.05
C THR A 14 -12.32 12.14 13.76
N GLU A 15 -12.01 12.47 12.50
CA GLU A 15 -11.85 13.85 12.05
C GLU A 15 -13.21 14.44 11.71
N ILE A 16 -13.77 15.21 12.63
CA ILE A 16 -15.15 15.73 12.52
C ILE A 16 -15.30 16.62 11.26
N HIS A 17 -14.27 17.42 10.94
CA HIS A 17 -14.23 18.35 9.82
C HIS A 17 -13.90 17.71 8.46
N ASP A 18 -13.70 16.40 8.39
CA ASP A 18 -13.49 15.73 7.11
C ASP A 18 -14.82 15.58 6.35
N HIS A 19 -15.24 16.62 5.62
CA HIS A 19 -16.57 16.67 5.00
C HIS A 19 -16.74 15.69 3.82
N SER A 20 -15.65 15.33 3.12
CA SER A 20 -15.72 14.51 1.90
C SER A 20 -14.63 13.44 1.76
N ASN A 21 -13.46 13.54 2.41
CA ASN A 21 -12.40 12.57 2.17
C ASN A 21 -12.78 11.19 2.72
N TYR A 22 -13.57 11.11 3.80
CA TYR A 22 -14.06 9.82 4.29
C TYR A 22 -14.85 9.04 3.23
N LEU A 23 -15.61 9.71 2.35
CA LEU A 23 -16.31 9.04 1.26
C LEU A 23 -15.34 8.48 0.23
N ILE A 24 -14.31 9.25 -0.13
CA ILE A 24 -13.25 8.83 -1.04
C ILE A 24 -12.47 7.65 -0.45
N ARG A 25 -12.18 7.69 0.85
CA ARG A 25 -11.54 6.61 1.60
C ARG A 25 -12.36 5.33 1.57
N MET A 26 -13.67 5.45 1.75
CA MET A 26 -14.58 4.31 1.65
C MET A 26 -14.73 3.78 0.23
N GLU A 27 -14.71 4.65 -0.78
CA GLU A 27 -14.66 4.26 -2.20
C GLU A 27 -13.38 3.47 -2.49
N ILE A 28 -12.22 3.94 -2.04
CA ILE A 28 -10.95 3.23 -2.17
C ILE A 28 -11.01 1.88 -1.46
N LEU A 29 -11.57 1.80 -0.25
CA LEU A 29 -11.75 0.51 0.43
C LEU A 29 -12.65 -0.43 -0.37
N ASN A 30 -13.70 0.09 -0.99
CA ASN A 30 -14.58 -0.69 -1.85
C ASN A 30 -13.82 -1.26 -3.05
N GLU A 31 -13.01 -0.44 -3.74
CA GLU A 31 -12.14 -0.90 -4.83
C GLU A 31 -11.19 -2.02 -4.40
N LEU A 32 -10.63 -1.94 -3.18
CA LEU A 32 -9.76 -2.99 -2.63
C LEU A 32 -10.53 -4.29 -2.33
N LEU A 33 -11.79 -4.21 -1.94
CA LEU A 33 -12.62 -5.38 -1.67
C LEU A 33 -13.14 -6.02 -2.95
N GLU A 34 -13.55 -5.23 -3.94
CA GLU A 34 -13.92 -5.69 -5.28
C GLU A 34 -12.74 -6.40 -5.96
N ALA A 35 -11.53 -5.87 -5.79
CA ALA A 35 -10.28 -6.51 -6.21
C ALA A 35 -10.10 -7.91 -5.59
N LEU A 36 -10.52 -8.12 -4.34
CA LEU A 36 -10.51 -9.43 -3.66
C LEU A 36 -11.74 -10.30 -3.98
N GLY A 37 -12.60 -9.87 -4.90
CA GLY A 37 -13.82 -10.60 -5.25
C GLY A 37 -14.96 -10.47 -4.23
N TYR A 38 -14.96 -9.42 -3.40
CA TYR A 38 -16.05 -9.11 -2.48
C TYR A 38 -16.91 -7.95 -2.98
N ASN A 39 -18.22 -8.09 -2.87
CA ASN A 39 -19.18 -7.02 -3.08
C ASN A 39 -19.64 -6.45 -1.73
N VAL A 40 -19.59 -5.12 -1.58
CA VAL A 40 -20.04 -4.46 -0.34
C VAL A 40 -21.56 -4.36 -0.31
N ALA A 41 -22.17 -5.21 0.53
CA ALA A 41 -23.62 -5.29 0.70
C ALA A 41 -24.17 -4.17 1.59
N TYR A 42 -23.35 -3.64 2.50
CA TYR A 42 -23.74 -2.55 3.38
C TYR A 42 -22.55 -1.76 3.88
N ARG A 43 -22.75 -0.46 4.09
CA ARG A 43 -21.75 0.47 4.61
C ARG A 43 -22.30 1.18 5.85
N MET A 44 -21.58 1.07 6.96
CA MET A 44 -21.87 1.77 8.20
C MET A 44 -20.81 2.83 8.48
N ILE A 45 -21.26 4.03 8.86
CA ILE A 45 -20.38 5.13 9.25
C ILE A 45 -20.83 5.67 10.60
N GLN A 46 -19.87 5.87 11.50
CA GLN A 46 -20.09 6.53 12.77
C GLN A 46 -19.11 7.69 12.94
N THR A 47 -19.63 8.89 13.13
CA THR A 47 -18.81 10.05 13.52
C THR A 47 -18.65 10.07 15.04
N ARG A 48 -17.41 10.11 15.53
CA ARG A 48 -17.06 10.20 16.96
C ARG A 48 -15.74 10.92 17.13
N SER A 49 -15.62 11.81 18.12
CA SER A 49 -14.35 12.47 18.44
C SER A 49 -13.24 11.50 18.85
N LYS A 50 -13.59 10.39 19.53
CA LYS A 50 -12.63 9.35 19.94
C LYS A 50 -13.17 7.93 19.70
N PRO A 51 -12.33 7.01 19.19
CA PRO A 51 -12.60 5.58 19.15
C PRO A 51 -13.11 5.03 20.48
N ALA A 52 -14.10 4.14 20.46
CA ALA A 52 -14.43 3.36 21.64
C ALA A 52 -13.34 2.33 21.91
N VAL A 53 -12.95 2.20 23.19
CA VAL A 53 -11.85 1.33 23.60
C VAL A 53 -12.10 -0.14 23.23
N ASP A 54 -13.32 -0.63 23.42
CA ASP A 54 -13.62 -2.06 23.28
C ASP A 54 -14.02 -2.50 21.89
N TYR A 55 -14.65 -1.63 21.10
CA TYR A 55 -15.27 -2.00 19.82
C TYR A 55 -14.97 -1.04 18.68
N LEU A 56 -14.17 0.02 18.91
CA LEU A 56 -14.01 1.18 18.03
C LEU A 56 -15.32 2.00 17.86
N LEU A 57 -16.47 1.33 17.75
CA LEU A 57 -17.83 1.85 17.70
C LEU A 57 -18.44 2.11 19.09
N GLY A 58 -19.38 3.04 19.15
CA GLY A 58 -20.29 3.17 20.30
C GLY A 58 -21.26 1.99 20.40
N ARG A 59 -21.73 1.68 21.62
CA ARG A 59 -22.62 0.53 21.88
C ARG A 59 -23.88 0.51 21.01
N GLY A 60 -24.56 1.64 20.84
CA GLY A 60 -25.76 1.70 20.00
C GLY A 60 -25.49 1.32 18.54
N LYS A 61 -24.38 1.80 17.96
CA LYS A 61 -23.97 1.43 16.59
C LYS A 61 -23.51 -0.02 16.50
N LEU A 62 -22.95 -0.60 17.56
CA LEU A 62 -22.63 -2.02 17.59
C LEU A 62 -23.90 -2.88 17.52
N GLU A 63 -24.97 -2.52 18.24
CA GLU A 63 -26.25 -3.26 18.14
C GLU A 63 -26.87 -3.12 16.75
N GLU A 64 -26.89 -1.91 16.18
CA GLU A 64 -27.33 -1.71 14.78
C GLU A 64 -26.52 -2.56 13.80
N LEU A 65 -25.19 -2.64 13.99
CA LEU A 65 -24.32 -3.46 13.15
C LEU A 65 -24.65 -4.96 13.30
N LYS A 66 -24.90 -5.45 14.52
CA LYS A 66 -25.30 -6.85 14.75
C LYS A 66 -26.58 -7.19 14.00
N ASP A 67 -27.57 -6.31 14.02
CA ASP A 67 -28.84 -6.56 13.33
C ASP A 67 -28.65 -6.61 11.81
N LYS A 68 -27.81 -5.71 11.26
CA LYS A 68 -27.43 -5.74 9.84
C LYS A 68 -26.64 -6.99 9.47
N VAL A 69 -25.69 -7.41 10.29
CA VAL A 69 -24.89 -8.62 10.07
C VAL A 69 -25.79 -9.86 10.05
N LYS A 70 -26.73 -9.99 10.98
CA LYS A 70 -27.71 -11.10 10.98
C LYS A 70 -28.60 -11.11 9.73
N ALA A 71 -29.00 -9.93 9.25
CA ALA A 71 -29.87 -9.82 8.09
C ALA A 71 -29.15 -10.08 6.76
N ILE A 72 -27.89 -9.66 6.65
CA ILE A 72 -27.10 -9.75 5.40
C ILE A 72 -26.37 -11.08 5.30
N ASP A 73 -25.93 -11.62 6.44
CA ASP A 73 -25.02 -12.76 6.58
C ASP A 73 -23.76 -12.59 5.71
N PRO A 74 -22.89 -11.61 6.05
CA PRO A 74 -21.69 -11.34 5.28
C PRO A 74 -20.55 -12.32 5.57
N ASP A 75 -19.76 -12.64 4.55
CA ASP A 75 -18.55 -13.46 4.71
C ASP A 75 -17.51 -12.74 5.58
N ILE A 76 -17.37 -11.42 5.40
CA ILE A 76 -16.43 -10.58 6.15
C ILE A 76 -17.02 -9.23 6.56
N ILE A 77 -16.56 -8.73 7.70
CA ILE A 77 -16.83 -7.37 8.17
C ILE A 77 -15.52 -6.60 8.18
N VAL A 78 -15.47 -5.49 7.44
CA VAL A 78 -14.24 -4.77 7.16
C VAL A 78 -14.29 -3.36 7.74
N PHE A 79 -13.38 -3.08 8.67
CA PHE A 79 -13.19 -1.75 9.23
C PHE A 79 -12.15 -0.96 8.45
N TYR A 80 -12.48 0.26 8.02
CA TYR A 80 -11.51 1.15 7.37
C TYR A 80 -10.36 1.52 8.32
N ASN A 81 -10.70 1.80 9.59
CA ASN A 81 -9.74 2.12 10.64
C ASN A 81 -8.95 0.87 11.04
N THR A 82 -7.71 1.05 11.49
CA THR A 82 -6.91 -0.04 12.05
C THR A 82 -7.45 -0.45 13.43
N LEU A 83 -7.62 -1.75 13.63
CA LEU A 83 -8.13 -2.32 14.88
C LEU A 83 -6.98 -2.76 15.78
N THR A 84 -7.13 -2.52 17.08
CA THR A 84 -6.32 -3.20 18.10
C THR A 84 -6.76 -4.65 18.21
N SER A 85 -5.86 -5.53 18.67
CA SER A 85 -6.19 -6.95 18.86
C SER A 85 -7.35 -7.18 19.85
N LYS A 86 -7.50 -6.30 20.85
CA LYS A 86 -8.63 -6.33 21.79
C LYS A 86 -9.94 -5.98 21.09
N GLN A 87 -9.96 -4.92 20.29
CA GLN A 87 -11.14 -4.52 19.53
C GLN A 87 -11.57 -5.61 18.55
N LYS A 88 -10.62 -6.15 17.76
CA LYS A 88 -10.90 -7.26 16.82
C LYS A 88 -11.53 -8.45 17.53
N TRP A 89 -10.92 -8.91 18.63
CA TRP A 89 -11.45 -10.04 19.42
C TRP A 89 -12.86 -9.80 19.97
N ASN A 90 -13.11 -8.60 20.49
CA ASN A 90 -14.42 -8.24 21.03
C ASN A 90 -15.48 -8.16 19.92
N LEU A 91 -15.14 -7.58 18.77
CA LEU A 91 -16.01 -7.47 17.61
C LEU A 91 -16.36 -8.85 17.04
N GLU A 92 -15.38 -9.72 16.82
CA GLU A 92 -15.63 -11.09 16.31
C GLU A 92 -16.54 -11.89 17.25
N LYS A 93 -16.37 -11.74 18.57
CA LYS A 93 -17.28 -12.36 19.55
C LYS A 93 -18.70 -11.81 19.52
N ALA A 94 -18.82 -10.49 19.39
CA ALA A 94 -20.10 -9.81 19.42
C ALA A 94 -20.89 -10.03 18.12
N LEU A 95 -20.20 -10.08 16.97
CA LEU A 95 -20.78 -10.17 15.63
C LEU A 95 -20.85 -11.61 15.11
N ARG A 96 -20.06 -12.53 15.69
CA ARG A 96 -19.95 -13.95 15.26
C ARG A 96 -19.57 -14.11 13.77
N ALA A 97 -18.78 -13.18 13.25
CA ALA A 97 -18.30 -13.15 11.88
C ALA A 97 -16.80 -12.79 11.85
N GLU A 98 -16.13 -13.05 10.73
CA GLU A 98 -14.75 -12.63 10.55
C GLU A 98 -14.65 -11.10 10.46
N VAL A 99 -13.78 -10.51 11.29
CA VAL A 99 -13.56 -9.06 11.31
C VAL A 99 -12.15 -8.75 10.84
N LEU A 100 -12.08 -7.96 9.77
CA LEU A 100 -10.83 -7.47 9.20
C LEU A 100 -10.75 -5.97 9.38
N ASP A 101 -9.53 -5.45 9.47
CA ASP A 101 -9.31 -4.04 9.20
C ASP A 101 -8.66 -3.81 7.83
N ARG A 102 -8.53 -2.55 7.44
CA ARG A 102 -7.93 -2.18 6.16
C ARG A 102 -6.50 -2.70 5.98
N TYR A 103 -5.74 -2.85 7.07
CA TYR A 103 -4.41 -3.43 7.00
C TYR A 103 -4.49 -4.93 6.67
N ASP A 104 -5.43 -5.65 7.27
CA ASP A 104 -5.69 -7.07 6.95
C ASP A 104 -6.13 -7.23 5.47
N VAL A 105 -7.00 -6.34 4.95
CA VAL A 105 -7.41 -6.35 3.53
C VAL A 105 -6.21 -6.17 2.60
N VAL A 106 -5.36 -5.19 2.88
CA VAL A 106 -4.17 -4.93 2.08
C VAL A 106 -3.21 -6.12 2.11
N LEU A 107 -3.02 -6.77 3.26
CA LEU A 107 -2.22 -8.01 3.36
C LEU A 107 -2.80 -9.15 2.53
N ARG A 108 -4.13 -9.32 2.50
CA ARG A 108 -4.77 -10.34 1.66
C ARG A 108 -4.49 -10.11 0.18
N ILE A 109 -4.60 -8.87 -0.29
CA ILE A 109 -4.32 -8.56 -1.69
C ILE A 109 -2.86 -8.87 -2.03
N PHE A 110 -1.94 -8.48 -1.15
CA PHE A 110 -0.53 -8.82 -1.35
C PHE A 110 -0.29 -10.32 -1.45
N ASN A 111 -0.96 -11.12 -0.61
CA ASN A 111 -0.80 -12.56 -0.65
C ASN A 111 -1.27 -13.14 -2.01
N GLU A 112 -2.34 -12.60 -2.59
CA GLU A 112 -2.84 -12.99 -3.92
C GLU A 112 -1.92 -12.55 -5.07
N THR A 113 -1.30 -11.37 -4.98
CA THR A 113 -0.44 -10.85 -6.06
C THR A 113 1.01 -11.30 -5.97
N SER A 114 1.49 -11.74 -4.80
CA SER A 114 2.91 -12.03 -4.58
C SER A 114 3.40 -13.29 -5.29
N ARG A 115 4.34 -13.12 -6.22
CA ARG A 115 4.95 -14.24 -6.94
C ARG A 115 6.38 -14.53 -6.47
N ASP A 116 7.13 -13.49 -6.10
CA ASP A 116 8.54 -13.61 -5.75
C ASP A 116 8.77 -13.95 -4.27
N ILE A 117 9.98 -14.46 -3.98
CA ILE A 117 10.36 -14.98 -2.68
C ILE A 117 10.43 -13.88 -1.63
N LEU A 118 10.99 -12.71 -1.97
CA LEU A 118 11.15 -11.60 -1.03
C LEU A 118 9.77 -11.11 -0.56
N SER A 119 8.87 -10.85 -1.49
CA SER A 119 7.51 -10.40 -1.20
C SER A 119 6.78 -11.41 -0.32
N LYS A 120 6.86 -12.71 -0.62
CA LYS A 120 6.27 -13.77 0.22
C LYS A 120 6.83 -13.77 1.64
N LEU A 121 8.14 -13.55 1.82
CA LEU A 121 8.75 -13.45 3.15
C LEU A 121 8.28 -12.21 3.91
N GLN A 122 8.20 -11.06 3.24
CA GLN A 122 7.75 -9.79 3.83
C GLN A 122 6.27 -9.85 4.25
N ILE A 123 5.40 -10.40 3.41
CA ILE A 123 3.97 -10.60 3.69
C ILE A 123 3.79 -11.53 4.89
N GLN A 124 4.45 -12.70 4.89
CA GLN A 124 4.38 -13.62 6.03
C GLN A 124 4.87 -12.98 7.33
N LEU A 125 5.94 -12.17 7.27
CA LEU A 125 6.43 -11.45 8.43
C LEU A 125 5.40 -10.42 8.93
N ALA A 126 4.76 -9.69 8.02
CA ALA A 126 3.76 -8.69 8.31
C ALA A 126 2.48 -9.31 8.92
N GLU A 127 2.01 -10.43 8.37
CA GLU A 127 0.90 -11.23 8.89
C GLU A 127 1.17 -11.74 10.30
N LEU A 128 2.34 -12.35 10.53
CA LEU A 128 2.73 -12.85 11.85
C LEU A 128 2.87 -11.72 12.87
N ARG A 129 3.46 -10.58 12.49
CA ARG A 129 3.56 -9.41 13.38
C ARG A 129 2.19 -8.85 13.77
N LYS A 130 1.25 -8.81 12.83
CA LYS A 130 -0.13 -8.32 13.05
C LYS A 130 -0.96 -9.28 13.89
N SER A 131 -0.87 -10.57 13.60
CA SER A 131 -1.61 -11.62 14.30
C SER A 131 -1.04 -11.94 15.68
N PHE A 132 0.27 -11.75 15.92
CA PHE A 132 0.91 -12.19 17.16
C PHE A 132 0.29 -11.61 18.46
N PRO A 133 0.00 -10.30 18.59
CA PRO A 133 -0.65 -9.77 19.78
C PRO A 133 -2.07 -10.33 19.97
N TYR A 134 -2.76 -10.60 18.86
CA TYR A 134 -4.09 -11.23 18.86
C TYR A 134 -4.01 -12.70 19.31
N ILE A 135 -3.07 -13.49 18.78
CA ILE A 135 -2.81 -14.88 19.21
C ILE A 135 -2.52 -14.93 20.72
N LYS A 136 -1.68 -14.02 21.23
CA LYS A 136 -1.36 -13.92 22.66
C LYS A 136 -2.62 -13.63 23.48
N LEU A 137 -3.49 -12.72 23.03
CA LEU A 137 -4.74 -12.40 23.69
C LEU A 137 -5.71 -13.59 23.69
N GLN A 138 -5.89 -14.26 22.54
CA GLN A 138 -6.75 -15.43 22.42
C GLN A 138 -6.31 -16.52 23.41
N ALA A 139 -5.01 -16.79 23.45
CA ALA A 139 -4.44 -17.80 24.33
C ALA A 139 -4.68 -17.43 25.81
N ALA A 140 -4.34 -16.21 26.23
CA ALA A 140 -4.58 -15.75 27.60
C ALA A 140 -6.05 -15.87 28.04
N MET A 141 -7.00 -15.59 27.13
CA MET A 141 -8.43 -15.72 27.40
C MET A 141 -8.90 -17.17 27.53
N LYS A 142 -8.33 -18.11 26.75
CA LYS A 142 -8.58 -19.55 26.91
C LYS A 142 -8.06 -20.04 28.27
N PHE A 143 -6.87 -19.61 28.67
CA PHE A 143 -6.27 -19.98 29.97
C PHE A 143 -7.07 -19.52 31.19
N LYS A 144 -7.60 -18.30 31.15
CA LYS A 144 -8.46 -17.80 32.24
C LYS A 144 -9.68 -18.69 32.48
N LYS A 145 -10.27 -19.28 31.43
CA LYS A 145 -11.42 -20.19 31.56
C LYS A 145 -11.04 -21.56 32.13
N THR A 146 -9.85 -22.07 31.85
CA THR A 146 -9.38 -23.39 32.31
C THR A 146 -8.83 -23.41 33.74
N ARG A 147 -8.66 -22.25 34.40
CA ARG A 147 -8.23 -22.16 35.81
C ARG A 147 -9.26 -22.62 36.84
N ALA A 148 -10.47 -23.02 36.42
CA ALA A 148 -11.49 -23.57 37.32
C ALA A 148 -11.20 -24.99 37.85
N GLY A 149 -10.02 -25.60 37.60
CA GLY A 149 -9.69 -26.86 38.30
C GLY A 149 -8.51 -27.75 37.84
N PHE A 150 -7.66 -27.41 36.85
CA PHE A 150 -6.67 -28.38 36.34
C PHE A 150 -5.19 -27.99 36.51
N LYS A 151 -4.44 -28.87 37.21
CA LYS A 151 -2.99 -28.82 37.44
C LYS A 151 -2.19 -29.07 36.13
N GLY A 152 -1.25 -28.17 35.84
CA GLY A 152 0.10 -28.52 35.33
C GLY A 152 0.38 -28.51 33.81
N GLY A 153 -0.54 -28.90 32.94
CA GLY A 153 -0.20 -29.12 31.50
C GLY A 153 -0.36 -27.90 30.56
N GLY A 154 -1.21 -26.93 30.92
CA GLY A 154 -1.65 -25.86 30.02
C GLY A 154 -0.63 -24.75 29.76
N GLU A 155 0.15 -24.37 30.79
CA GLU A 155 1.13 -23.27 30.67
C GLU A 155 2.27 -23.63 29.71
N TYR A 156 2.74 -24.88 29.70
CA TYR A 156 3.83 -25.32 28.81
C TYR A 156 3.44 -25.32 27.33
N ALA A 157 2.22 -25.77 27.00
CA ALA A 157 1.73 -25.79 25.61
C ALA A 157 1.53 -24.36 25.04
N TYR A 158 1.09 -23.43 25.89
CA TYR A 158 0.98 -22.00 25.58
C TYR A 158 2.29 -21.34 25.20
N HIS A 159 3.29 -21.51 26.09
CA HIS A 159 4.62 -20.98 25.85
C HIS A 159 5.19 -21.57 24.57
N LYS A 160 4.94 -22.86 24.29
CA LYS A 160 5.37 -23.50 23.04
C LYS A 160 4.78 -22.83 21.79
N GLN A 161 3.47 -22.53 21.75
CA GLN A 161 2.84 -21.87 20.60
C GLN A 161 3.37 -20.44 20.39
N ILE A 162 3.47 -19.65 21.47
CA ILE A 162 4.01 -18.28 21.40
C ILE A 162 5.47 -18.29 20.96
N ASN A 163 6.28 -19.17 21.55
CA ASN A 163 7.70 -19.30 21.24
C ASN A 163 7.89 -19.75 19.78
N ALA A 164 7.01 -20.61 19.24
CA ALA A 164 7.04 -21.01 17.85
C ALA A 164 6.82 -19.83 16.90
N VAL A 165 5.82 -18.97 17.17
CA VAL A 165 5.56 -17.76 16.37
C VAL A 165 6.75 -16.79 16.45
N GLN A 166 7.28 -16.54 17.65
CA GLN A 166 8.46 -15.68 17.83
C GLN A 166 9.69 -16.21 17.09
N LYS A 167 9.96 -17.51 17.18
CA LYS A 167 11.04 -18.17 16.45
C LYS A 167 10.86 -18.01 14.94
N ARG A 168 9.62 -18.19 14.43
CA ARG A 168 9.30 -17.99 13.01
C ARG A 168 9.54 -16.54 12.58
N ILE A 169 9.09 -15.55 13.37
CA ILE A 169 9.36 -14.13 13.12
C ILE A 169 10.87 -13.87 13.04
N LYS A 170 11.66 -14.41 13.98
CA LYS A 170 13.13 -14.26 13.97
C LYS A 170 13.76 -14.86 12.71
N ILE A 171 13.33 -16.05 12.29
CA ILE A 171 13.81 -16.70 11.07
C ILE A 171 13.49 -15.85 9.83
N LEU A 172 12.25 -15.35 9.71
CA LEU A 172 11.84 -14.53 8.57
C LEU A 172 12.65 -13.23 8.50
N LYS A 173 12.83 -12.53 9.62
CA LYS A 173 13.67 -11.33 9.70
C LYS A 173 15.10 -11.60 9.21
N ASN A 174 15.73 -12.66 9.71
CA ASN A 174 17.10 -13.01 9.32
C ASN A 174 17.21 -13.34 7.82
N LYS A 175 16.19 -13.96 7.23
CA LYS A 175 16.16 -14.22 5.78
C LYS A 175 16.03 -12.93 4.97
N ILE A 176 15.17 -12.02 5.40
CA ILE A 176 14.96 -10.72 4.75
C ILE A 176 16.25 -9.88 4.84
N GLU A 177 16.93 -9.88 5.98
CA GLU A 177 18.17 -9.13 6.17
C GLU A 177 19.27 -9.57 5.20
N LYS A 178 19.47 -10.89 5.03
CA LYS A 178 20.43 -11.41 4.04
C LYS A 178 20.12 -10.96 2.61
N ILE A 179 18.84 -10.86 2.25
CA ILE A 179 18.42 -10.36 0.94
C ILE A 179 18.69 -8.84 0.83
N LYS A 180 18.46 -8.09 1.91
CA LYS A 180 18.77 -6.66 1.99
C LYS A 180 20.25 -6.39 1.78
N GLU A 181 21.13 -7.12 2.48
CA GLU A 181 22.59 -7.02 2.33
C GLU A 181 23.02 -7.26 0.88
N ALA A 182 22.52 -8.33 0.25
CA ALA A 182 22.82 -8.63 -1.14
C ALA A 182 22.35 -7.52 -2.10
N ARG A 183 21.19 -6.90 -1.83
CA ARG A 183 20.65 -5.80 -2.63
C ARG A 183 21.46 -4.51 -2.47
N MET A 184 21.92 -4.20 -1.26
CA MET A 184 22.80 -3.04 -1.03
C MET A 184 24.11 -3.16 -1.82
N LEU A 185 24.74 -4.35 -1.80
CA LEU A 185 25.94 -4.62 -2.61
C LEU A 185 25.67 -4.48 -4.11
N GLU A 186 24.48 -4.86 -4.58
CA GLU A 186 24.07 -4.69 -5.97
C GLU A 186 23.92 -3.20 -6.33
N ILE A 187 23.31 -2.39 -5.45
CA ILE A 187 23.19 -0.95 -5.64
C ILE A 187 24.58 -0.29 -5.72
N GLU A 188 25.50 -0.65 -4.81
CA GLU A 188 26.87 -0.12 -4.81
C GLU A 188 27.65 -0.46 -6.08
N LYS A 189 27.58 -1.73 -6.53
CA LYS A 189 28.22 -2.18 -7.78
C LYS A 189 27.67 -1.48 -9.02
N ARG A 190 26.41 -1.07 -9.00
CA ARG A 190 25.80 -0.32 -10.12
C ARG A 190 26.28 1.14 -10.11
N LYS A 191 26.30 1.77 -8.93
CA LYS A 191 26.85 3.13 -8.78
C LYS A 191 28.28 3.22 -9.30
N SER A 192 29.13 2.22 -9.02
CA SER A 192 30.50 2.20 -9.52
C SER A 192 30.65 2.00 -11.04
N ARG A 193 29.62 1.47 -11.72
CA ARG A 193 29.59 1.32 -13.18
C ARG A 193 29.04 2.55 -13.91
N GLY A 194 28.50 3.52 -13.18
CA GLY A 194 27.89 4.72 -13.75
C GLY A 194 26.50 4.48 -14.37
N ASP A 195 25.84 3.36 -14.04
CA ASP A 195 24.46 3.11 -14.49
C ASP A 195 23.51 4.13 -13.82
N LYS A 196 22.67 4.78 -14.62
CA LYS A 196 21.63 5.69 -14.15
C LYS A 196 20.32 4.95 -13.90
N ILE A 197 19.59 5.33 -12.86
CA ILE A 197 18.35 4.68 -12.43
C ILE A 197 17.21 5.68 -12.40
N ALA A 198 16.16 5.39 -13.17
CA ALA A 198 14.87 6.06 -13.07
C ALA A 198 13.82 5.10 -12.51
N VAL A 199 13.16 5.51 -11.43
CA VAL A 199 12.21 4.67 -10.71
C VAL A 199 10.79 5.17 -10.88
N LEU A 200 9.89 4.30 -11.30
CA LEU A 200 8.46 4.61 -11.45
C LEU A 200 7.76 4.42 -10.11
N VAL A 201 7.17 5.50 -9.59
CA VAL A 201 6.48 5.56 -8.30
C VAL A 201 5.09 6.18 -8.47
N GLY A 202 4.14 5.83 -7.59
CA GLY A 202 2.77 6.35 -7.69
C GLY A 202 1.73 5.40 -7.09
N HIS A 203 0.48 5.87 -7.00
CA HIS A 203 -0.63 5.07 -6.48
C HIS A 203 -0.83 3.79 -7.31
N TYR A 204 -1.38 2.72 -6.73
CA TYR A 204 -1.80 1.57 -7.52
C TYR A 204 -2.85 2.00 -8.55
N ASN A 205 -2.82 1.40 -9.73
CA ASN A 205 -3.63 1.81 -10.89
C ASN A 205 -3.29 3.17 -11.53
N ALA A 206 -2.21 3.86 -11.11
CA ALA A 206 -1.72 5.05 -11.82
C ALA A 206 -1.12 4.75 -13.21
N GLY A 207 -0.91 3.47 -13.55
CA GLY A 207 -0.36 3.04 -14.84
C GLY A 207 1.17 2.89 -14.88
N LYS A 208 1.83 2.73 -13.72
CA LYS A 208 3.29 2.49 -13.63
C LYS A 208 3.75 1.30 -14.47
N THR A 209 3.12 0.13 -14.30
CA THR A 209 3.52 -1.08 -15.05
C THR A 209 3.22 -0.95 -16.54
N THR A 210 2.14 -0.24 -16.92
CA THR A 210 1.86 0.09 -18.32
C THR A 210 2.98 0.97 -18.90
N LEU A 211 3.35 2.04 -18.20
CA LEU A 211 4.46 2.92 -18.60
C LEU A 211 5.78 2.16 -18.66
N PHE A 212 6.06 1.31 -17.67
CA PHE A 212 7.24 0.44 -17.66
C PHE A 212 7.29 -0.43 -18.92
N ASN A 213 6.19 -1.12 -19.25
CA ASN A 213 6.10 -1.97 -20.43
C ASN A 213 6.38 -1.17 -21.71
N LYS A 214 5.83 0.04 -21.83
CA LYS A 214 6.09 0.92 -22.99
C LYS A 214 7.53 1.38 -23.09
N LEU A 215 8.13 1.82 -21.97
CA LEU A 215 9.52 2.29 -21.95
C LEU A 215 10.53 1.16 -22.22
N THR A 216 10.16 -0.09 -21.98
CA THR A 216 11.10 -1.23 -21.97
C THR A 216 10.82 -2.27 -23.05
N GLY A 217 9.68 -2.19 -23.73
CA GLY A 217 9.21 -3.21 -24.68
C GLY A 217 8.78 -4.53 -24.04
N LEU A 218 8.70 -4.60 -22.70
CA LEU A 218 8.29 -5.81 -21.99
C LEU A 218 6.77 -5.92 -21.92
N ASN A 219 6.24 -7.15 -21.82
CA ASN A 219 4.80 -7.39 -21.70
C ASN A 219 4.45 -8.00 -20.33
N ARG A 220 4.51 -7.18 -19.28
CA ARG A 220 4.15 -7.62 -17.93
C ARG A 220 2.65 -7.52 -17.67
N PRO A 221 2.10 -8.39 -16.81
CA PRO A 221 0.70 -8.32 -16.43
C PRO A 221 0.34 -6.95 -15.85
N VAL A 222 -0.67 -6.33 -16.43
CA VAL A 222 -1.32 -5.12 -15.93
C VAL A 222 -2.70 -5.52 -15.43
N GLY A 223 -3.08 -5.04 -14.25
CA GLY A 223 -4.38 -5.35 -13.66
C GLY A 223 -4.79 -4.29 -12.63
N PRO A 224 -6.09 -4.27 -12.26
CA PRO A 224 -6.62 -3.28 -11.32
C PRO A 224 -6.21 -3.56 -9.87
N LEU A 225 -5.75 -4.79 -9.59
CA LEU A 225 -5.29 -5.19 -8.26
C LEU A 225 -4.16 -4.25 -7.82
N PRO A 226 -4.19 -3.72 -6.59
CA PRO A 226 -3.02 -3.06 -6.06
C PRO A 226 -1.87 -4.06 -5.97
N PHE A 227 -0.65 -3.53 -6.05
CA PHE A 227 0.55 -4.32 -5.79
C PHE A 227 0.79 -5.50 -6.73
N THR A 228 0.37 -5.39 -8.00
CA THR A 228 0.79 -6.28 -9.09
C THR A 228 2.32 -6.38 -9.21
N THR A 229 3.02 -5.29 -8.88
CA THR A 229 4.47 -5.23 -8.75
C THR A 229 4.84 -5.04 -7.29
N LEU A 230 5.23 -6.12 -6.61
CA LEU A 230 5.64 -6.09 -5.20
C LEU A 230 7.16 -5.99 -5.03
N SER A 231 7.91 -6.81 -5.76
CA SER A 231 9.36 -6.67 -5.90
C SER A 231 9.70 -5.67 -7.00
N SER A 232 10.67 -4.78 -6.78
CA SER A 232 11.19 -3.90 -7.83
C SER A 232 11.66 -4.71 -9.04
N LYS A 233 11.31 -4.24 -10.23
CA LYS A 233 11.66 -4.92 -11.46
C LYS A 233 12.42 -4.01 -12.40
N TYR A 234 13.54 -4.51 -12.90
CA TYR A 234 14.47 -3.76 -13.72
C TYR A 234 14.30 -4.08 -15.20
N ALA A 235 14.58 -3.09 -16.03
CA ALA A 235 14.92 -3.28 -17.42
C ALA A 235 15.92 -2.20 -17.83
N LYS A 236 16.88 -2.59 -18.65
CA LYS A 236 17.84 -1.67 -19.24
C LYS A 236 17.23 -1.08 -20.51
N VAL A 237 17.31 0.24 -20.66
CA VAL A 237 16.83 0.99 -21.81
C VAL A 237 18.02 1.81 -22.34
N GLY A 238 18.43 1.54 -23.58
CA GLY A 238 19.68 2.10 -24.14
C GLY A 238 20.94 1.66 -23.37
N ASP A 239 21.98 2.48 -23.41
CA ASP A 239 23.32 2.05 -22.99
C ASP A 239 23.57 2.15 -21.47
N ASN A 240 22.92 3.07 -20.76
CA ASN A 240 23.20 3.32 -19.32
C ASN A 240 21.98 3.72 -18.47
N LEU A 241 20.74 3.50 -18.92
CA LEU A 241 19.54 3.78 -18.12
C LEU A 241 18.83 2.51 -17.70
N LEU A 242 18.60 2.36 -16.40
CA LEU A 242 17.76 1.34 -15.80
C LEU A 242 16.42 1.96 -15.42
N ILE A 243 15.34 1.44 -16.00
CA ILE A 243 13.98 1.74 -15.57
C ILE A 243 13.56 0.69 -14.54
N VAL A 244 12.95 1.15 -13.45
CA VAL A 244 12.51 0.29 -12.35
C VAL A 244 11.02 0.48 -12.10
N ASP A 245 10.23 -0.58 -12.26
CA ASP A 245 8.85 -0.61 -11.77
C ASP A 245 8.84 -1.02 -10.29
N THR A 246 8.21 -0.22 -9.44
CA THR A 246 8.16 -0.43 -7.99
C THR A 246 6.74 -0.66 -7.48
N ILE A 247 6.65 -0.87 -6.16
CA ILE A 247 5.39 -1.03 -5.46
C ILE A 247 4.46 0.18 -5.67
N GLY A 248 3.20 -0.11 -6.00
CA GLY A 248 2.16 0.91 -6.02
C GLY A 248 1.70 1.26 -4.61
N PHE A 249 1.68 2.54 -4.27
CA PHE A 249 1.17 2.98 -2.97
C PHE A 249 -0.36 2.94 -2.90
N VAL A 250 -0.89 2.78 -1.69
CA VAL A 250 -2.32 2.84 -1.36
C VAL A 250 -2.54 4.02 -0.41
N VAL A 251 -3.71 4.64 -0.45
CA VAL A 251 -4.08 5.69 0.51
C VAL A 251 -4.06 5.17 1.96
N ASP A 252 -3.53 5.98 2.89
CA ASP A 252 -3.34 5.69 4.31
C ASP A 252 -2.56 4.38 4.57
N GLN A 253 -1.47 4.10 3.87
CA GLN A 253 -0.70 2.89 4.16
C GLN A 253 -0.25 2.83 5.62
N ASP A 254 -0.48 1.70 6.28
CA ASP A 254 -0.05 1.49 7.66
C ASP A 254 1.49 1.55 7.74
N PRO A 255 2.08 2.31 8.67
CA PRO A 255 3.54 2.41 8.80
C PRO A 255 4.23 1.06 8.99
N ARG A 256 3.56 0.08 9.62
CA ARG A 256 4.09 -1.29 9.78
C ARG A 256 4.24 -1.98 8.43
N LEU A 257 3.35 -1.68 7.49
CA LEU A 257 3.40 -2.18 6.14
C LEU A 257 4.56 -1.57 5.36
N ILE A 258 4.72 -0.25 5.43
CA ILE A 258 5.83 0.48 4.81
C ILE A 258 7.17 -0.11 5.30
N SER A 259 7.30 -0.33 6.60
CA SER A 259 8.51 -0.95 7.19
C SER A 259 8.78 -2.37 6.67
N SER A 260 7.74 -3.10 6.27
CA SER A 260 7.90 -4.45 5.71
C SER A 260 8.42 -4.44 4.27
N PHE A 261 8.30 -3.31 3.56
CA PHE A 261 8.75 -3.11 2.19
C PHE A 261 10.01 -2.26 2.05
N GLU A 262 10.74 -2.04 3.15
CA GLU A 262 11.95 -1.22 3.18
C GLU A 262 12.92 -1.53 2.02
N ILE A 263 13.13 -2.81 1.70
CA ILE A 263 14.01 -3.24 0.60
C ILE A 263 13.53 -2.71 -0.77
N ASN A 264 12.21 -2.67 -1.00
CA ASN A 264 11.66 -2.13 -2.24
C ASN A 264 11.77 -0.60 -2.30
N LEU A 265 11.82 0.07 -1.13
CA LEU A 265 11.99 1.51 -1.02
C LEU A 265 13.46 1.93 -1.18
N LEU A 266 14.42 1.02 -0.97
CA LEU A 266 15.85 1.29 -1.20
C LEU A 266 16.13 1.73 -2.64
N ASP A 267 15.41 1.16 -3.61
CA ASP A 267 15.56 1.53 -5.01
C ASP A 267 15.09 2.96 -5.27
N ILE A 268 14.02 3.39 -4.62
CA ILE A 268 13.51 4.76 -4.70
C ILE A 268 14.54 5.72 -4.09
N LEU A 269 15.04 5.42 -2.89
CA LEU A 269 16.03 6.25 -2.19
C LEU A 269 17.34 6.39 -2.96
N ASN A 270 17.81 5.30 -3.59
CA ASN A 270 19.07 5.27 -4.31
C ASN A 270 18.95 5.61 -5.81
N SER A 271 17.80 6.12 -6.24
CA SER A 271 17.57 6.52 -7.62
C SER A 271 18.22 7.88 -7.94
N ASP A 272 18.61 8.03 -9.20
CA ASP A 272 18.98 9.32 -9.77
C ASP A 272 17.70 10.15 -10.01
N ILE A 273 16.63 9.51 -10.50
CA ILE A 273 15.33 10.14 -10.76
C ILE A 273 14.17 9.29 -10.26
N VAL A 274 13.17 9.97 -9.72
CA VAL A 274 11.85 9.41 -9.41
C VAL A 274 10.82 9.95 -10.40
N VAL A 275 10.24 9.07 -11.19
CA VAL A 275 9.10 9.39 -12.07
C VAL A 275 7.82 9.13 -11.30
N LEU A 276 7.19 10.20 -10.82
CA LEU A 276 5.95 10.12 -10.05
C LEU A 276 4.75 10.06 -11.00
N VAL A 277 4.28 8.85 -11.28
CA VAL A 277 3.12 8.58 -12.12
C VAL A 277 1.83 8.82 -11.34
N ILE A 278 1.00 9.73 -11.84
CA ILE A 278 -0.25 10.16 -11.22
C ILE A 278 -1.39 9.92 -12.21
N ASP A 279 -2.48 9.33 -11.75
CA ASP A 279 -3.68 9.16 -12.56
C ASP A 279 -4.38 10.51 -12.73
N SER A 280 -4.33 11.08 -13.94
CA SER A 280 -5.03 12.33 -14.23
C SER A 280 -6.53 12.12 -14.38
N SER A 281 -7.08 10.93 -14.58
CA SER A 281 -8.54 10.76 -14.69
C SER A 281 -9.28 10.87 -13.34
N ASP A 282 -8.55 10.86 -12.21
CA ASP A 282 -9.16 10.98 -10.89
C ASP A 282 -9.85 12.34 -10.68
N LYS A 283 -11.06 12.31 -10.10
CA LYS A 283 -11.73 13.51 -9.58
C LYS A 283 -10.78 14.28 -8.65
N TRP A 284 -10.87 15.60 -8.67
CA TRP A 284 -9.91 16.48 -8.00
C TRP A 284 -9.58 16.11 -6.54
N ALA A 285 -10.59 15.86 -5.71
CA ALA A 285 -10.37 15.50 -4.31
C ALA A 285 -9.62 14.16 -4.15
N LYS A 286 -9.91 13.17 -5.00
CA LYS A 286 -9.23 11.86 -5.01
C LYS A 286 -7.80 11.98 -5.53
N PHE A 287 -7.61 12.79 -6.57
CA PHE A 287 -6.30 13.17 -7.10
C PHE A 287 -5.43 13.78 -6.00
N GLN A 288 -5.93 14.82 -5.31
CA GLN A 288 -5.20 15.50 -4.24
C GLN A 288 -4.88 14.57 -3.07
N LEU A 289 -5.83 13.72 -2.66
CA LEU A 289 -5.62 12.76 -1.58
C LEU A 289 -4.51 11.76 -1.91
N LYS A 290 -4.55 11.16 -3.11
CA LYS A 290 -3.52 10.22 -3.58
C LYS A 290 -2.16 10.89 -3.70
N LEU A 291 -2.10 12.08 -4.31
CA LEU A 291 -0.86 12.83 -4.47
C LEU A 291 -0.23 13.15 -3.13
N LYS A 292 -1.00 13.73 -2.19
CA LYS A 292 -0.53 14.08 -0.85
C LYS A 292 0.06 12.87 -0.12
N GLU A 293 -0.58 11.71 -0.24
CA GLU A 293 -0.12 10.50 0.43
C GLU A 293 1.20 9.98 -0.17
N VAL A 294 1.32 9.93 -1.50
CA VAL A 294 2.55 9.50 -2.16
C VAL A 294 3.71 10.44 -1.82
N LEU A 295 3.48 11.76 -1.86
CA LEU A 295 4.50 12.74 -1.48
C LEU A 295 4.90 12.60 -0.02
N ARG A 296 3.95 12.39 0.90
CA ARG A 296 4.25 12.14 2.32
C ARG A 296 5.16 10.91 2.49
N ILE A 297 4.93 9.85 1.72
CA ILE A 297 5.78 8.64 1.76
C ILE A 297 7.18 8.96 1.22
N LEU A 298 7.28 9.63 0.07
CA LEU A 298 8.57 10.03 -0.52
C LEU A 298 9.38 10.94 0.41
N ASP A 299 8.73 11.94 1.01
CA ASP A 299 9.33 12.83 2.01
C ASP A 299 9.83 12.02 3.23
N SER A 300 9.04 11.05 3.71
CA SER A 300 9.43 10.22 4.87
C SER A 300 10.61 9.28 4.63
N ILE A 301 10.87 8.93 3.36
CA ILE A 301 12.01 8.10 2.96
C ILE A 301 13.25 8.97 2.68
N GLY A 302 13.07 10.29 2.53
CA GLY A 302 14.16 11.24 2.26
C GLY A 302 14.45 11.45 0.78
N VAL A 303 13.45 11.29 -0.09
CA VAL A 303 13.60 11.58 -1.52
C VAL A 303 13.55 13.10 -1.73
N ALA A 304 14.60 13.64 -2.34
CA ALA A 304 14.68 15.07 -2.63
C ALA A 304 13.70 15.46 -3.76
N ARG A 305 13.03 16.62 -3.63
CA ARG A 305 11.94 17.01 -4.54
C ARG A 305 12.41 17.27 -5.96
N GLU A 306 13.62 17.78 -6.12
CA GLU A 306 14.30 18.03 -7.38
C GLU A 306 14.55 16.76 -8.22
N LYS A 307 14.57 15.59 -7.56
CA LYS A 307 14.67 14.29 -8.24
C LYS A 307 13.33 13.79 -8.78
N ILE A 308 12.23 14.41 -8.38
CA ILE A 308 10.88 13.96 -8.70
C ILE A 308 10.40 14.66 -9.98
N ILE A 309 10.03 13.86 -10.97
CA ILE A 309 9.33 14.30 -12.18
C ILE A 309 7.88 13.81 -12.10
N PRO A 310 6.90 14.67 -11.76
CA PRO A 310 5.50 14.32 -11.86
C PRO A 310 5.07 14.04 -13.30
N VAL A 311 4.35 12.95 -13.48
CA VAL A 311 3.80 12.50 -14.75
C VAL A 311 2.29 12.32 -14.62
N LEU A 312 1.54 13.19 -15.29
CA LEU A 312 0.07 13.09 -15.40
C LEU A 312 -0.27 12.04 -16.47
N ASN A 313 -0.48 10.80 -16.03
CA ASN A 313 -0.83 9.69 -16.91
C ASN A 313 -2.35 9.63 -17.17
N LYS A 314 -2.76 8.89 -18.20
CA LYS A 314 -4.14 8.81 -18.71
C LYS A 314 -4.67 10.16 -19.22
N SER A 315 -3.77 10.97 -19.79
CA SER A 315 -4.10 12.30 -20.31
C SER A 315 -5.12 12.25 -21.46
N ASP A 316 -5.29 11.10 -22.11
CA ASP A 316 -6.29 10.86 -23.15
C ASP A 316 -7.74 10.94 -22.65
N LEU A 317 -7.96 10.87 -21.33
CA LEU A 317 -9.27 10.97 -20.70
C LEU A 317 -9.59 12.38 -20.19
N MET A 318 -8.73 13.35 -20.45
CA MET A 318 -8.81 14.69 -19.89
C MET A 318 -8.86 15.77 -20.98
N SER A 319 -9.55 16.87 -20.71
CA SER A 319 -9.45 18.06 -21.56
C SER A 319 -8.09 18.76 -21.39
N PRO A 320 -7.61 19.50 -22.41
CA PRO A 320 -6.40 20.31 -22.30
C PRO A 320 -6.45 21.30 -21.11
N GLU A 321 -7.62 21.91 -20.85
CA GLU A 321 -7.81 22.86 -19.76
C GLU A 321 -7.64 22.20 -18.39
N GLU A 322 -8.17 20.99 -18.21
CA GLU A 322 -8.03 20.25 -16.96
C GLU A 322 -6.57 19.80 -16.73
N LEU A 323 -5.86 19.38 -17.78
CA LEU A 323 -4.44 19.01 -17.69
C LEU A 323 -3.57 20.21 -17.34
N GLU A 324 -3.82 21.37 -17.95
CA GLU A 324 -3.10 22.61 -17.63
C GLU A 324 -3.36 23.02 -16.19
N TRP A 325 -4.61 22.99 -15.74
CA TRP A 325 -4.96 23.30 -14.36
C TRP A 325 -4.25 22.39 -13.36
N ARG A 326 -4.23 21.06 -13.60
CA ARG A 326 -3.47 20.13 -12.74
C ARG A 326 -1.98 20.39 -12.75
N SER A 327 -1.43 20.78 -13.91
CA SER A 327 -0.02 21.14 -14.03
C SER A 327 0.31 22.40 -13.23
N ILE A 328 -0.56 23.42 -13.24
CA ILE A 328 -0.42 24.61 -12.40
C ILE A 328 -0.41 24.25 -10.91
N GLU A 329 -1.29 23.36 -10.48
CA GLU A 329 -1.36 22.94 -9.07
C GLU A 329 -0.12 22.15 -8.64
N LEU A 330 0.45 21.32 -9.52
CA LEU A 330 1.74 20.67 -9.28
C LEU A 330 2.89 21.67 -9.22
N LYS A 331 2.89 22.71 -10.06
CA LYS A 331 3.89 23.80 -9.98
C LYS A 331 3.80 24.53 -8.64
N LYS A 332 2.60 24.84 -8.15
CA LYS A 332 2.39 25.42 -6.82
C LYS A 332 2.90 24.53 -5.68
N ALA A 333 2.91 23.20 -5.89
CA ALA A 333 3.48 22.25 -4.94
C ALA A 333 5.02 22.18 -4.99
N GLY A 334 5.66 22.93 -5.88
CA GLY A 334 7.11 23.03 -6.02
C GLY A 334 7.72 22.10 -7.07
N PHE A 335 6.93 21.64 -8.05
CA PHE A 335 7.43 20.82 -9.16
C PHE A 335 7.60 21.64 -10.44
N ASP A 336 8.84 21.76 -10.91
CA ASP A 336 9.15 22.57 -12.10
C ASP A 336 8.95 21.81 -13.42
N ARG A 337 9.01 20.47 -13.39
CA ARG A 337 8.98 19.61 -14.58
C ARG A 337 7.83 18.63 -14.50
N ILE A 338 6.77 18.90 -15.23
CA ILE A 338 5.56 18.09 -15.26
C ILE A 338 5.33 17.64 -16.70
N VAL A 339 5.07 16.35 -16.89
CA VAL A 339 4.81 15.78 -18.21
C VAL A 339 3.42 15.14 -18.21
N ALA A 340 2.61 15.44 -19.22
CA ALA A 340 1.35 14.74 -19.44
C ALA A 340 1.55 13.62 -20.47
N ILE A 341 1.07 12.42 -20.15
CA ILE A 341 1.19 11.25 -21.03
C ILE A 341 -0.09 10.41 -21.03
N SER A 342 -0.22 9.60 -22.08
CA SER A 342 -1.06 8.39 -22.02
C SER A 342 -0.17 7.19 -22.28
N ALA A 343 0.15 6.43 -21.23
CA ALA A 343 0.91 5.19 -21.36
C ALA A 343 0.19 4.13 -22.19
N GLU A 344 -1.14 4.15 -22.21
CA GLU A 344 -1.94 3.18 -22.98
C GLU A 344 -1.98 3.56 -24.46
N LYS A 345 -2.16 4.85 -24.78
CA LYS A 345 -2.20 5.37 -26.16
C LYS A 345 -0.83 5.76 -26.73
N GLU A 346 0.24 5.56 -25.94
CA GLU A 346 1.62 5.93 -26.29
C GLU A 346 1.81 7.43 -26.60
N MET A 347 0.98 8.29 -26.00
CA MET A 347 1.06 9.74 -26.18
C MET A 347 2.03 10.36 -25.17
N GLY A 348 2.88 11.28 -25.62
CA GLY A 348 3.78 12.05 -24.75
C GLY A 348 4.96 11.26 -24.17
N ILE A 349 5.16 10.00 -24.59
CA ILE A 349 6.24 9.14 -24.09
C ILE A 349 7.62 9.69 -24.47
N ASP A 350 7.77 10.20 -25.69
CA ASP A 350 9.05 10.80 -26.15
C ASP A 350 9.42 12.02 -25.31
N LEU A 351 8.44 12.87 -24.99
CA LEU A 351 8.63 14.04 -24.11
C LEU A 351 9.10 13.62 -22.71
N LEU A 352 8.51 12.55 -22.16
CA LEU A 352 8.92 12.01 -20.88
C LEU A 352 10.37 11.49 -20.92
N VAL A 353 10.72 10.73 -21.97
CA VAL A 353 12.09 10.19 -22.14
C VAL A 353 13.10 11.34 -22.23
N ASP A 354 12.78 12.40 -22.97
CA ASP A 354 13.66 13.56 -23.10
C ASP A 354 13.82 14.32 -21.78
N GLU A 355 12.74 14.49 -21.01
CA GLU A 355 12.82 15.13 -19.68
C GLU A 355 13.63 14.30 -18.68
N ILE A 356 13.49 12.97 -18.69
CA ILE A 356 14.34 12.06 -17.89
C ILE A 356 15.81 12.26 -18.29
N ARG A 357 16.12 12.26 -19.59
CA ARG A 357 17.50 12.47 -20.08
C ARG A 357 18.07 13.83 -19.66
N LYS A 358 17.30 14.91 -19.79
CA LYS A 358 17.72 16.26 -19.36
C LYS A 358 17.99 16.33 -17.87
N ALA A 359 17.14 15.68 -17.06
CA ALA A 359 17.31 15.62 -15.62
C ALA A 359 18.59 14.86 -15.22
N LEU A 360 18.87 13.71 -15.86
CA LEU A 360 20.09 12.93 -15.60
C LEU A 360 21.37 13.67 -16.00
N ARG A 361 21.32 14.50 -17.04
CA ARG A 361 22.46 15.33 -17.47
C ARG A 361 22.75 16.49 -16.51
N LYS A 362 21.72 17.14 -15.96
CA LYS A 362 21.91 18.23 -14.98
C LYS A 362 22.60 17.76 -13.70
N GLU A 363 22.25 16.57 -13.22
CA GLU A 363 22.89 15.98 -12.03
C GLU A 363 24.40 15.74 -12.24
N GLN A 364 24.84 15.41 -13.47
CA GLN A 364 26.27 15.31 -13.80
C GLN A 364 26.99 16.67 -13.77
N ILE A 365 26.31 17.75 -14.17
CA ILE A 365 26.88 19.11 -14.16
C ILE A 365 27.02 19.63 -12.72
N GLU A 366 26.13 19.23 -11.80
CA GLU A 366 26.25 19.57 -10.37
C GLU A 366 27.34 18.75 -9.65
N LEU A 367 27.49 17.46 -9.98
CA LEU A 367 28.55 16.60 -9.42
C LEU A 367 29.96 16.96 -9.93
N ALA A 368 30.08 17.52 -11.13
CA ALA A 368 31.36 17.97 -11.70
C ALA A 368 31.85 19.34 -11.17
N LYS A 369 31.10 19.99 -10.27
CA LYS A 369 31.42 21.32 -9.69
C LYS A 369 32.01 21.24 -8.27
N ILE A 370 32.42 20.07 -7.80
CA ILE A 370 33.17 19.84 -6.56
C ILE A 370 34.55 19.33 -6.95
#